data_AF-A0A497T8A9-F1
#
_entry.id   AF-A0A497T8A9-F1
#
_cell.length_a   1.000
_cell.length_b   1.000
_cell.length_c   1.000
_cell.angle_alpha   90.00
_cell.angle_beta   90.00
_cell.angle_gamma   90.00
#
_symmetry.space_group_name_H-M   'P 1'
#
loop_
_entity.id
_entity.type
_entity.pdbx_description
1 polymer ?
#
loop_
_entity_poly.entity_id
_entity_poly.type
_entity_poly.pdbx_seq_one_letter_code
_entity_poly.pdbx_strand_id
1 'polypeptide(L)' 'MKFPKLLRTLCPYCRKHTQHKVSVVKKRPRGKGHPMSQPQRRFERRLKGYGPFPRPNPRGEGRPPK' A
#
# COMPACT_ATOMS: atom_id res chain seq x y z
N MET A 1 15.55 -0.32 -14.49
CA MET A 1 16.15 -1.65 -14.76
C MET A 1 15.17 -2.51 -15.53
N LYS A 2 15.64 -3.34 -16.46
CA LYS A 2 14.79 -4.26 -17.23
C LYS A 2 14.63 -5.56 -16.43
N PHE A 3 13.39 -6.03 -16.24
CA PHE A 3 13.10 -7.30 -15.55
C PHE A 3 12.16 -8.14 -16.43
N PRO A 4 12.35 -9.46 -16.54
CA PRO A 4 11.52 -10.31 -17.39
C PRO A 4 10.09 -10.43 -16.86
N LYS A 5 9.11 -10.48 -17.77
CA LYS A 5 7.69 -10.65 -17.41
C LYS A 5 7.36 -12.06 -16.90
N LEU A 6 8.15 -13.04 -17.32
CA LEU A 6 8.02 -14.45 -16.95
C LEU A 6 9.35 -14.95 -16.39
N LEU A 7 9.30 -15.66 -15.26
CA LEU A 7 10.46 -16.22 -14.58
C LEU A 7 10.19 -17.68 -14.19
N ARG A 8 11.16 -18.58 -14.37
CA ARG A 8 11.05 -19.95 -13.85
C ARG A 8 11.58 -20.00 -12.42
N THR A 9 10.69 -20.20 -11.45
CA THR A 9 11.03 -20.29 -10.02
C THR A 9 10.28 -21.44 -9.37
N LEU A 10 10.70 -21.83 -8.17
CA LEU A 10 10.01 -22.85 -7.37
C LEU A 10 8.65 -22.31 -6.91
N CYS A 11 7.57 -23.03 -7.23
CA CYS A 11 6.25 -22.75 -6.67
C CYS A 11 6.11 -23.45 -5.31
N PRO A 12 5.85 -22.74 -4.20
CA PRO A 12 5.74 -23.35 -2.88
C PRO A 12 4.53 -24.30 -2.77
N TYR A 13 3.47 -24.06 -3.54
CA TYR A 13 2.26 -24.87 -3.53
C TYR A 13 2.41 -26.17 -4.33
N CYS A 14 3.10 -26.11 -5.48
CA CYS A 14 3.27 -27.26 -6.38
C CYS A 14 4.58 -28.03 -6.16
N ARG A 15 5.51 -27.48 -5.36
CA ARG A 15 6.85 -28.03 -5.08
C ARG A 15 7.70 -28.37 -6.32
N LYS A 16 7.44 -27.68 -7.44
CA LYS A 16 8.15 -27.84 -8.72
C LYS A 16 8.45 -26.48 -9.35
N HIS A 17 9.41 -26.45 -10.27
CA HIS A 17 9.77 -25.23 -10.99
C HIS A 17 8.80 -24.93 -12.13
N THR A 18 8.02 -23.86 -11.97
CA THR A 18 7.01 -23.41 -12.93
C THR A 18 7.29 -22.00 -13.43
N GLN A 19 6.66 -21.63 -14.55
CA GLN A 19 6.70 -20.24 -15.05
C GLN A 19 5.78 -19.36 -14.19
N HIS A 20 6.35 -18.31 -13.60
CA HIS A 20 5.65 -17.33 -12.77
C HIS A 20 5.58 -16.00 -13.51
N LYS A 21 4.40 -15.37 -13.48
CA LYS A 21 4.18 -14.02 -14.00
C LYS A 21 4.61 -13.00 -12.96
N VAL A 22 5.51 -12.11 -13.35
CA VAL A 22 6.02 -11.06 -12.45
C VAL A 22 5.18 -9.80 -12.64
N SER A 23 4.66 -9.27 -11.54
CA SER A 23 3.92 -8.01 -11.54
C SER A 23 4.41 -7.12 -10.41
N VAL A 24 4.46 -5.81 -10.68
CA VAL A 24 4.79 -4.83 -9.65
C VAL A 24 3.55 -4.53 -8.83
N VAL A 25 3.67 -4.61 -7.51
CA VAL A 25 2.57 -4.29 -6.61
C VAL A 25 2.19 -2.82 -6.73
N LYS A 26 0.95 -2.55 -7.13
CA LYS A 26 0.37 -1.20 -7.09
C LYS A 26 0.10 -0.83 -5.64
N LYS A 27 0.96 0.00 -5.05
CA LYS A 27 0.72 0.56 -3.71
C LYS A 27 -0.43 1.56 -3.81
N ARG A 28 -1.38 1.50 -2.85
CA ARG A 28 -2.36 2.57 -2.65
C ARG A 28 -1.60 3.87 -2.33
N PRO A 29 -2.10 5.05 -2.75
CA PRO A 29 -1.45 6.31 -2.42
C PRO A 29 -1.29 6.44 -0.90
N ARG A 30 -0.15 7.00 -0.47
CA ARG A 30 0.13 7.25 0.96
C ARG A 30 -1.02 8.09 1.54
N GLY A 31 -1.58 7.63 2.66
CA GLY A 31 -2.73 8.28 3.33
C GLY A 31 -4.10 7.71 2.98
N LYS A 32 -4.27 6.92 1.90
CA LYS A 32 -5.57 6.31 1.55
C LYS A 32 -5.67 4.88 2.10
N GLY A 33 -5.89 4.78 3.41
CA GLY A 33 -6.25 3.54 4.08
C GLY A 33 -7.56 2.94 3.54
N HIS A 34 -7.90 1.73 3.97
CA HIS A 34 -9.23 1.16 3.70
C HIS A 34 -10.29 1.96 4.48
N PRO A 35 -11.45 2.31 3.88
CA PRO A 35 -12.49 3.11 4.56
C PRO A 35 -12.94 2.45 5.87
N MET A 36 -13.14 1.13 5.85
CA MET A 36 -13.55 0.36 7.04
C MET A 36 -12.43 0.08 8.05
N SER A 37 -11.21 0.57 7.81
CA SER A 37 -10.11 0.36 8.76
C SER A 37 -10.39 1.08 10.08
N GLN A 38 -9.99 0.46 11.19
CA GLN A 38 -10.11 1.07 12.52
C GLN A 38 -9.51 2.49 12.62
N PRO A 39 -8.30 2.80 12.08
CA PRO A 39 -7.75 4.16 12.13
C PRO A 39 -8.57 5.17 11.33
N GLN A 40 -9.09 4.77 10.16
CA GLN A 40 -9.91 5.64 9.32
C GLN A 40 -11.23 6.00 10.01
N ARG A 41 -11.94 5.00 10.57
CA ARG A 41 -13.17 5.24 11.35
C ARG A 41 -12.97 6.16 12.55
N ARG A 42 -11.84 6.02 13.27
CA ARG A 42 -11.50 6.92 14.38
C ARG A 42 -11.21 8.34 13.92
N PHE A 43 -10.53 8.49 12.79
CA PHE A 43 -10.22 9.79 12.20
C PHE A 43 -11.48 10.50 11.72
N GLU A 44 -12.36 9.80 11.01
CA GLU A 44 -13.66 10.32 10.58
C GLU A 44 -14.54 10.71 11.77
N ARG A 45 -14.53 9.95 12.87
CA ARG A 45 -15.24 10.34 14.10
C ARG A 45 -14.71 11.65 14.68
N ARG A 46 -13.39 11.86 14.70
CA ARG A 46 -12.77 13.10 15.21
C ARG A 46 -12.94 14.29 14.26
N LEU A 47 -13.14 14.04 12.97
CA LEU A 47 -13.41 15.08 11.97
C LEU A 47 -14.86 15.58 11.99
N LYS A 48 -15.80 14.81 12.57
CA LYS A 48 -17.21 15.22 12.65
C LYS A 48 -17.36 16.38 13.63
N GLY A 49 -18.12 17.40 13.22
CA GLY A 49 -18.37 18.60 14.02
C GLY A 49 -17.47 19.77 13.63
N TYR A 50 -17.54 20.85 14.40
CA TYR A 50 -16.73 22.04 14.20
C TYR A 50 -15.48 21.97 15.09
N GLY A 51 -14.29 22.06 14.49
CA GLY A 51 -13.04 22.01 15.24
C GLY A 51 -11.80 22.06 14.35
N PRO A 52 -10.61 22.25 14.94
CA PRO A 52 -9.35 22.22 14.21
C PRO A 52 -9.02 20.80 13.73
N PHE A 53 -8.17 20.70 12.70
CA PHE A 53 -7.78 19.41 12.14
C PHE A 53 -7.04 18.56 13.20
N PRO A 54 -7.47 17.31 13.46
CA PRO A 54 -7.10 16.58 14.69
C PRO A 54 -5.70 15.96 14.68
N ARG A 55 -4.92 16.13 13.61
CA ARG A 55 -3.57 15.54 13.46
C ARG A 55 -2.66 16.51 12.70
N PRO A 56 -1.34 16.52 12.94
CA PRO A 56 -0.42 17.25 12.07
C PRO A 56 -0.52 16.71 10.64
N ASN A 57 -0.57 17.61 9.64
CA ASN A 57 -0.59 17.26 8.22
C ASN A 57 0.81 17.51 7.64
N PRO A 58 1.70 16.49 7.56
CA PRO A 58 3.02 16.66 6.97
C PRO A 58 2.86 16.90 5.47
N ARG A 59 3.02 18.16 5.04
CA ARG A 59 3.05 18.52 3.63
C ARG A 59 4.42 18.12 3.07
N GLY A 60 4.45 17.21 2.10
CA GLY A 60 5.64 16.98 1.27
C GLY A 60 6.62 15.88 1.69
N GLU A 61 6.35 15.05 2.69
CA GLU A 61 7.26 13.94 3.06
C GLU A 61 7.16 12.74 2.11
N GLY A 62 7.71 12.90 0.91
CA GLY A 62 8.08 11.80 0.05
C GLY A 62 9.33 11.12 0.56
N ARG A 63 9.23 10.16 1.49
CA ARG A 63 10.38 9.32 1.90
C ARG A 63 11.08 8.81 0.62
N PRO A 64 12.38 9.07 0.41
CA PRO A 64 13.07 8.80 -0.85
C PRO A 64 12.93 7.32 -1.23
N PRO A 65 12.97 7.00 -2.54
CA PRO A 65 12.79 5.63 -2.99
C PRO A 65 13.81 4.70 -2.34
N LYS A 66 13.32 3.57 -1.79
CA LYS A 66 14.16 2.42 -1.45
C LYS A 66 14.53 1.68 -2.73
#